data_AF-A0A1W2AW14-F1
#
_entry.id   AF-A0A1W2AW14-F1
#
_cell.length_a   1.000
_cell.length_b   1.000
_cell.length_c   1.000
_cell.angle_alpha   90.00
_cell.angle_beta   90.00
_cell.angle_gamma   90.00
#
_symmetry.space_group_name_H-M   'P 1'
#
loop_
_entity.id
_entity.type
_entity.pdbx_description
1 polymer ?
#
loop_
_entity_poly.entity_id
_entity_poly.type
_entity_poly.pdbx_seq_one_letter_code
_entity_poly.pdbx_strand_id
1 'polypeptide(L)'
;MDKEKILSASRSENRHGDEMKRFNSMKAAKAGLIAMGSVNFLILLYNYFLAGDDLIKVICPIAAGISVLFLYDYKLNKRFWTLALACVFAVGFTASLLMVLFGVSFAVAHTYG
;
A
#
# COMPACT_ATOMS: atom_id res chain seq x y z
N MET A 1 44.97 1.41 -26.75
CA MET A 1 43.80 0.80 -26.09
C MET A 1 42.70 0.67 -27.13
N ASP A 2 42.30 -0.54 -27.49
CA ASP A 2 41.37 -0.78 -28.60
C ASP A 2 39.98 -0.22 -28.32
N LYS A 3 39.38 0.39 -29.35
CA LYS A 3 38.06 1.03 -29.32
C LYS A 3 36.97 0.10 -28.79
N GLU A 4 37.08 -1.20 -29.07
CA GLU A 4 36.17 -2.24 -28.58
C GLU A 4 36.26 -2.49 -27.07
N LYS A 5 37.46 -2.41 -26.47
CA LYS A 5 37.63 -2.55 -25.01
C LYS A 5 37.04 -1.36 -24.26
N ILE A 6 37.07 -0.16 -24.85
CA ILE A 6 36.46 1.04 -24.26
C ILE A 6 34.93 0.95 -24.32
N LEU A 7 34.39 0.50 -25.46
CA LEU A 7 32.94 0.33 -25.66
C LEU A 7 32.35 -0.75 -24.74
N SER A 8 33.05 -1.86 -24.51
CA SER A 8 32.58 -2.91 -23.61
C SER A 8 32.66 -2.48 -22.14
N ALA A 9 33.74 -1.80 -21.74
CA ALA A 9 33.87 -1.24 -20.39
C ALA A 9 32.78 -0.21 -20.08
N SER A 10 32.52 0.74 -20.99
CA SER A 10 31.47 1.75 -20.82
C SER A 10 30.06 1.13 -20.76
N ARG A 11 29.79 0.08 -21.54
CA ARG A 11 28.52 -0.68 -21.45
C ARG A 11 28.38 -1.41 -20.12
N SER A 12 29.44 -2.00 -19.58
CA SER A 12 29.40 -2.66 -18.28
C SER A 12 29.23 -1.67 -17.12
N GLU A 13 29.81 -0.47 -17.23
CA GLU A 13 29.73 0.58 -16.22
C GLU A 13 28.33 1.22 -16.18
N ASN A 14 27.73 1.50 -17.34
CA ASN A 14 26.33 1.94 -17.42
C ASN A 14 25.35 0.91 -16.85
N ARG A 15 25.58 -0.38 -17.11
CA ARG A 15 24.73 -1.46 -16.58
C ARG A 15 24.81 -1.54 -15.05
N HIS A 16 26.00 -1.38 -14.48
CA HIS A 16 26.18 -1.26 -13.02
C HIS A 16 25.48 -0.04 -12.45
N GLY A 17 25.59 1.11 -13.11
CA GLY A 17 24.91 2.35 -12.70
C GLY A 17 23.38 2.21 -12.66
N ASP A 18 22.80 1.56 -13.66
CA ASP A 18 21.36 1.33 -13.75
C ASP A 18 20.86 0.33 -12.69
N GLU A 19 21.62 -0.74 -12.45
CA GLU A 19 21.31 -1.71 -11.39
C GLU A 19 21.35 -1.07 -10.00
N MET A 20 22.34 -0.22 -9.75
CA MET A 20 22.50 0.49 -8.48
C MET A 20 21.40 1.54 -8.24
N LYS A 21 21.01 2.27 -9.30
CA LYS A 21 19.85 3.19 -9.24
C LYS A 21 18.55 2.44 -8.96
N ARG A 22 18.34 1.29 -9.61
CA ARG A 22 17.16 0.43 -9.37
C ARG A 22 17.12 -0.06 -7.92
N PHE A 23 18.26 -0.51 -7.38
CA PHE A 23 18.35 -0.94 -5.99
C PHE A 23 18.03 0.18 -5.00
N ASN A 24 18.59 1.38 -5.21
CA ASN A 24 18.31 2.54 -4.37
C ASN A 24 16.85 2.98 -4.46
N SER A 25 16.25 2.97 -5.66
CA SER A 25 14.83 3.25 -5.86
C SER A 25 13.93 2.25 -5.12
N MET A 26 14.27 0.96 -5.14
CA MET A 26 13.52 -0.06 -4.41
C MET A 26 13.64 0.10 -2.89
N LYS A 27 14.83 0.48 -2.40
CA LYS A 27 15.06 0.74 -0.98
C LYS A 27 14.28 1.97 -0.50
N ALA A 28 14.32 3.05 -1.29
CA ALA A 28 13.56 4.27 -1.03
C ALA A 28 12.04 4.01 -1.04
N ALA A 29 11.55 3.22 -2.00
CA ALA A 29 10.15 2.80 -2.04
C ALA A 29 9.77 2.07 -0.75
N LYS A 30 10.53 1.06 -0.33
CA LYS A 30 10.27 0.33 0.93
C LYS A 30 10.28 1.23 2.16
N ALA A 31 11.23 2.16 2.25
CA ALA A 31 11.28 3.12 3.35
C ALA A 31 10.03 4.02 3.38
N GLY A 32 9.58 4.49 2.21
CA GLY A 32 8.34 5.25 2.06
C GLY A 32 7.11 4.43 2.47
N LEU A 33 7.06 3.14 2.12
CA LEU A 33 5.98 2.24 2.53
C LEU A 33 5.88 2.12 4.06
N ILE A 34 7.02 1.93 4.72
CA ILE A 34 7.08 1.82 6.18
C ILE A 34 6.64 3.14 6.83
N ALA A 35 7.09 4.28 6.31
CA ALA A 35 6.72 5.60 6.82
C ALA A 35 5.22 5.90 6.66
N MET A 36 4.62 5.56 5.51
CA MET A 36 3.18 5.71 5.32
C MET A 36 2.38 4.78 6.24
N GLY A 37 2.86 3.55 6.44
CA GLY A 37 2.26 2.59 7.36
C GLY A 37 2.26 3.08 8.81
N SER A 38 3.39 3.63 9.28
CA SER A 38 3.50 4.14 10.65
C SER A 38 2.64 5.38 10.90
N VAL A 39 2.56 6.30 9.93
CA VAL A 39 1.67 7.48 10.03
C VAL A 39 0.21 7.05 10.09
N ASN A 40 -0.21 6.10 9.25
CA ASN A 40 -1.58 5.58 9.28
C ASN A 40 -1.91 4.87 10.60
N PHE A 41 -0.96 4.15 11.18
CA PHE A 41 -1.12 3.53 12.50
C PHE A 41 -1.29 4.57 13.61
N LEU A 42 -0.53 5.67 13.57
CA LEU A 42 -0.68 6.77 14.51
C LEU A 42 -2.04 7.48 14.37
N ILE A 43 -2.52 7.68 13.15
CA ILE A 43 -3.86 8.22 12.88
C ILE A 43 -4.93 7.28 13.44
N LEU A 44 -4.75 5.96 13.33
CA LEU A 44 -5.67 4.99 13.91
C LEU A 44 -5.74 5.11 15.43
N LEU A 45 -4.59 5.16 16.09
CA LEU A 45 -4.54 5.33 17.55
C LEU A 45 -5.19 6.65 17.97
N TYR A 46 -4.91 7.74 17.24
CA TYR A 46 -5.52 9.04 17.50
C TYR A 46 -7.05 8.99 17.39
N ASN A 47 -7.59 8.49 16.28
CA ASN A 47 -9.04 8.45 16.08
C ASN A 47 -9.74 7.50 17.05
N TYR A 48 -9.12 6.37 17.39
CA TYR A 48 -9.69 5.42 18.34
C TYR A 48 -9.71 5.95 19.78
N PHE A 49 -8.60 6.51 20.26
CA PHE A 49 -8.49 6.94 21.66
C PHE A 49 -9.01 8.35 21.94
N LEU A 50 -8.89 9.28 20.98
CA LEU A 50 -9.19 10.70 21.20
C LEU A 50 -10.49 11.15 20.51
N ALA A 51 -10.77 10.66 19.30
CA ALA A 51 -11.98 11.06 18.57
C ALA A 51 -13.21 10.23 18.94
N GLY A 52 -13.03 9.06 19.56
CA GLY A 52 -14.11 8.11 19.85
C GLY A 52 -14.81 7.61 18.59
N ASP A 53 -14.11 7.69 17.45
CA ASP A 53 -14.67 7.36 16.15
C ASP A 53 -14.86 5.86 16.01
N ASP A 54 -15.90 5.48 15.28
CA ASP A 54 -16.24 4.09 15.05
C ASP A 54 -15.06 3.37 14.36
N LEU A 55 -14.61 2.25 14.93
CA LEU A 55 -13.43 1.50 14.46
C LEU A 55 -13.47 1.23 12.96
N ILE A 56 -14.67 1.04 12.41
CA ILE A 56 -14.86 0.78 10.98
C ILE A 56 -14.50 1.99 10.12
N LYS A 57 -14.81 3.23 10.55
CA LYS A 57 -14.45 4.46 9.82
C LYS A 57 -12.94 4.66 9.75
N VAL A 58 -12.21 4.10 10.71
CA VAL A 58 -10.76 4.22 10.82
C VAL A 58 -10.05 3.07 10.07
N ILE A 59 -10.57 1.84 10.20
CA ILE A 59 -9.99 0.65 9.56
C ILE A 59 -10.19 0.67 8.03
N CYS A 60 -11.32 1.17 7.55
CA CYS A 60 -11.63 1.23 6.11
C CYS A 60 -10.57 1.99 5.27
N PRO A 61 -10.25 3.26 5.55
CA PRO A 61 -9.25 3.99 4.76
C PRO A 61 -7.85 3.38 4.86
N ILE A 62 -7.51 2.75 5.98
CA ILE A 62 -6.23 2.05 6.15
C ILE A 62 -6.16 0.79 5.30
N ALA A 63 -7.21 -0.02 5.29
CA ALA A 63 -7.30 -1.20 4.43
C ALA A 63 -7.21 -0.81 2.95
N ALA A 64 -7.87 0.27 2.54
CA ALA A 64 -7.77 0.80 1.17
C ALA A 64 -6.35 1.27 0.84
N GLY A 65 -5.68 1.99 1.75
CA GLY A 65 -4.29 2.42 1.58
C GLY A 65 -3.34 1.23 1.44
N ILE A 66 -3.49 0.20 2.26
CA ILE A 66 -2.70 -1.03 2.20
C ILE A 66 -2.94 -1.80 0.89
N SER A 67 -4.18 -1.88 0.41
CA SER A 67 -4.49 -2.50 -0.89
C SER A 67 -3.80 -1.81 -2.06
N VAL A 68 -3.87 -0.48 -2.13
CA VAL A 68 -3.22 0.32 -3.19
C VAL A 68 -1.70 0.11 -3.15
N LEU A 69 -1.15 0.03 -1.95
CA LEU A 69 0.26 -0.15 -1.69
C LEU A 69 0.77 -1.52 -2.16
N PHE A 70 0.04 -2.59 -1.87
CA PHE A 70 0.36 -3.93 -2.38
C PHE A 70 0.15 -4.07 -3.90
N LEU A 71 -0.85 -3.37 -4.47
CA LEU A 71 -1.02 -3.27 -5.92
C LEU A 71 0.17 -2.56 -6.59
N TYR A 72 0.69 -1.50 -5.96
CA TYR A 72 1.86 -0.79 -6.44
C TYR A 72 3.12 -1.66 -6.35
N ASP A 73 3.31 -2.38 -5.24
CA ASP A 73 4.42 -3.34 -5.11
C ASP A 73 4.32 -4.48 -6.15
N TYR A 74 3.11 -4.97 -6.44
CA TYR A 74 2.88 -5.92 -7.52
C TYR A 74 3.26 -5.34 -8.89
N LYS A 75 2.92 -4.07 -9.16
CA LYS A 75 3.30 -3.41 -10.42
C LYS A 75 4.82 -3.36 -10.61
N LEU A 76 5.57 -3.12 -9.54
CA LEU A 76 7.03 -3.00 -9.55
C LEU A 76 7.77 -4.36 -9.53
N ASN A 77 7.34 -5.28 -8.67
CA ASN A 77 8.05 -6.52 -8.38
C ASN A 77 7.42 -7.76 -9.03
N LYS A 78 6.19 -7.65 -9.55
CA LYS A 78 5.41 -8.75 -10.17
C LYS A 78 5.30 -10.01 -9.30
N ARG A 79 5.38 -9.86 -7.97
CA ARG A 79 5.31 -10.97 -7.02
C ARG A 79 3.86 -11.37 -6.76
N PHE A 80 3.50 -12.62 -7.04
CA PHE A 80 2.12 -13.11 -6.89
C PHE A 80 1.53 -12.89 -5.48
N TRP A 81 2.31 -13.10 -4.42
CA TRP A 81 1.86 -12.89 -3.03
C TRP A 81 1.40 -11.45 -2.74
N THR A 82 1.98 -10.45 -3.40
CA THR A 82 1.59 -9.04 -3.22
C THR A 82 0.23 -8.75 -3.85
N LEU A 83 -0.10 -9.41 -4.96
CA LEU A 83 -1.43 -9.35 -5.57
C LEU A 83 -2.47 -10.01 -4.65
N ALA A 84 -2.15 -11.18 -4.10
CA ALA A 84 -3.04 -11.88 -3.16
C ALA A 84 -3.37 -11.02 -1.93
N LEU A 85 -2.35 -10.39 -1.33
CA LEU A 85 -2.54 -9.45 -0.21
C LEU A 85 -3.41 -8.26 -0.61
N ALA A 86 -3.17 -7.63 -1.76
CA ALA A 86 -3.99 -6.52 -2.22
C ALA A 86 -5.47 -6.89 -2.35
N CYS A 87 -5.76 -8.07 -2.92
CA CYS A 87 -7.11 -8.60 -3.05
C CYS A 87 -7.76 -8.88 -1.69
N VAL A 88 -7.05 -9.50 -0.75
CA VAL A 88 -7.57 -9.78 0.60
C VAL A 88 -7.96 -8.48 1.31
N PHE A 89 -7.10 -7.47 1.29
CA PHE A 89 -7.40 -6.18 1.90
C PHE A 89 -8.54 -5.44 1.17
N ALA A 90 -8.65 -5.59 -0.16
CA ALA A 90 -9.71 -4.95 -0.93
C ALA A 90 -11.08 -5.59 -0.65
N VAL A 91 -11.13 -6.92 -0.60
CA VAL A 91 -12.35 -7.66 -0.24
C VAL A 91 -12.75 -7.35 1.20
N GLY A 92 -11.80 -7.38 2.13
CA GLY A 92 -12.02 -7.01 3.53
C GLY A 92 -12.60 -5.60 3.66
N PHE A 93 -12.01 -4.63 2.97
CA PHE A 93 -12.53 -3.26 2.90
C PHE A 93 -13.97 -3.20 2.38
N THR A 94 -14.26 -3.83 1.24
CA THR A 94 -15.62 -3.81 0.67
C THR A 94 -16.65 -4.47 1.58
N ALA A 95 -16.29 -5.56 2.26
CA ALA A 95 -17.17 -6.23 3.22
C ALA A 95 -17.45 -5.37 4.46
N SER A 96 -16.43 -4.71 5.01
CA SER A 96 -16.59 -3.77 6.13
C SER A 96 -17.48 -2.58 5.76
N LEU A 97 -17.33 -2.07 4.53
CA LEU A 97 -18.12 -0.94 4.06
C LEU A 97 -19.59 -1.33 3.82
N LEU A 98 -19.83 -2.54 3.29
CA LEU A 98 -21.18 -3.11 3.18
C LEU A 98 -21.83 -3.28 4.56
N MET A 99 -21.11 -3.81 5.55
CA MET A 99 -21.62 -3.95 6.93
C MET A 99 -22.06 -2.59 7.52
N VAL A 100 -21.30 -1.52 7.28
CA VAL A 100 -21.69 -0.17 7.73
C VAL A 100 -22.93 0.32 7.00
N LEU A 101 -22.98 0.19 5.67
CA LEU A 101 -24.12 0.65 4.88
C LEU A 101 -25.42 -0.09 5.26
N PHE A 102 -25.35 -1.41 5.44
CA PHE A 102 -26.50 -2.21 5.87
C PHE A 102 -26.86 -1.98 7.35
N GLY A 103 -25.86 -1.82 8.24
CA GLY A 103 -26.09 -1.52 9.65
C GLY A 103 -26.77 -0.16 9.86
N VAL A 104 -26.34 0.88 9.13
CA VAL A 104 -26.97 2.20 9.14
C VAL A 104 -28.39 2.14 8.57
N SER A 105 -28.61 1.39 7.50
CA SER A 105 -29.95 1.21 6.90
C SER A 105 -30.91 0.51 7.85
N PHE A 106 -30.43 -0.50 8.58
CA PHE A 106 -31.24 -1.24 9.57
C PHE A 106 -31.58 -0.39 10.80
N ALA A 107 -30.61 0.40 11.28
CA ALA A 107 -30.82 1.30 12.42
C ALA A 107 -31.84 2.41 12.10
N VAL A 108 -31.77 3.00 10.89
CA VAL A 108 -32.73 4.02 10.42
C VAL A 108 -34.12 3.42 10.22
N ALA A 109 -34.22 2.20 9.66
CA ALA A 109 -35.51 1.54 9.47
C ALA A 109 -36.25 1.26 10.79
N HIS A 110 -35.53 1.01 11.89
CA HIS A 110 -36.11 0.75 13.22
C HIS A 110 -36.38 2.01 14.05
N THR A 111 -35.81 3.17 13.70
CA THR A 111 -36.06 4.43 14.43
C THR A 111 -37.17 5.28 13.80
N TYR A 112 -37.50 5.04 12.52
CA TYR A 112 -38.49 5.82 11.78
C TYR A 112 -39.64 4.98 11.20
N GLY A 113 -39.73 3.68 11.54
CA GLY A 113 -40.85 2.79 11.22
C GLY A 113 -41.59 2.36 12.48
#